data_AF-A0A1M7KXD3-F1
#
_entry.id   AF-A0A1M7KXD3-F1
#
_cell.length_a   1.000
_cell.length_b   1.000
_cell.length_c   1.000
_cell.angle_alpha   90.00
_cell.angle_beta   90.00
_cell.angle_gamma   90.00
#
_symmetry.space_group_name_H-M   'P 1'
#
loop_
_entity.id
_entity.type
_entity.pdbx_description
1 polymer ?
#
loop_
_entity_poly.entity_id
_entity_poly.type
_entity_poly.pdbx_seq_one_letter_code
_entity_poly.pdbx_strand_id
1 'polypeptide(L)'
;MIKKNILSIVIIACSLLVISCGDGGRFTIEKGKVGHLTPKTTIEELDEIFENDSIVKNLSEGALGDNYFQDDDEYLVYEKGGKLKLTIVPKEQLDSVSTIKSIEIHDSRYATESGININSSFSEINLNNNINRVESTFSTATLFIDDLNATIGIDKEELGLKDFSTQNVTLEQIPDLAKMKSFIVWFN
;
A
#
# COMPACT_ATOMS: atom_id res chain seq x y z
N MET A 1 -0.48 -14.69 -57.56
CA MET A 1 -1.11 -15.17 -56.30
C MET A 1 -0.26 -14.99 -55.04
N ILE A 2 0.89 -14.28 -55.06
CA ILE A 2 1.85 -14.27 -53.94
C ILE A 2 1.59 -13.13 -52.91
N LYS A 3 0.91 -12.04 -53.29
CA LYS A 3 0.69 -10.87 -52.40
C LYS A 3 -0.26 -11.13 -51.22
N LYS A 4 -1.18 -12.10 -51.33
CA LYS A 4 -2.21 -12.36 -50.30
C LYS A 4 -1.63 -13.07 -49.07
N ASN A 5 -0.56 -13.85 -49.24
CA ASN A 5 0.11 -14.57 -48.15
C ASN A 5 1.05 -13.67 -47.34
N ILE A 6 1.60 -12.61 -47.93
CA ILE A 6 2.48 -11.66 -47.23
C ILE A 6 1.67 -10.85 -46.21
N LEU A 7 0.44 -10.46 -46.54
CA LEU A 7 -0.44 -9.71 -45.63
C LEU A 7 -0.84 -10.53 -44.40
N SER A 8 -1.13 -11.84 -44.57
CA SER A 8 -1.44 -12.74 -43.45
C SER A 8 -0.23 -12.99 -42.53
N ILE A 9 0.99 -13.01 -43.07
CA ILE A 9 2.21 -13.21 -42.26
C ILE A 9 2.51 -11.97 -41.40
N VAL A 10 2.28 -10.77 -41.93
CA VAL A 10 2.46 -9.50 -41.18
C VAL A 10 1.44 -9.37 -40.04
N ILE A 11 0.20 -9.80 -40.24
CA ILE A 11 -0.85 -9.77 -39.21
C ILE A 11 -0.52 -10.75 -38.06
N ILE A 12 -0.01 -11.95 -38.38
CA ILE A 12 0.41 -12.94 -37.37
C ILE A 12 1.67 -12.48 -36.62
N ALA A 13 2.60 -11.80 -37.29
CA ALA A 13 3.78 -11.22 -36.65
C ALA A 13 3.44 -10.04 -35.72
N CYS A 14 2.44 -9.22 -36.06
CA CYS A 14 1.95 -8.15 -35.18
C CYS A 14 1.22 -8.68 -33.94
N SER A 15 0.53 -9.82 -34.02
CA SER A 15 -0.13 -10.43 -32.85
C SER A 15 0.83 -11.00 -31.81
N LEU A 16 2.12 -11.18 -32.14
CA LEU A 16 3.15 -11.64 -31.20
C LEU A 16 3.81 -10.48 -30.42
N LEU A 17 3.48 -9.23 -30.72
CA LEU A 17 4.02 -8.05 -30.03
C LEU A 17 3.18 -7.57 -28.84
N VAL A 18 2.05 -8.22 -28.54
CA VAL A 18 1.28 -8.00 -27.30
C VAL A 18 1.76 -8.94 -26.19
N ILE A 19 3.07 -9.05 -26.01
CA ILE A 19 3.58 -9.45 -24.70
C ILE A 19 3.44 -8.18 -23.85
N SER A 20 2.32 -8.07 -23.14
CA SER A 20 2.15 -7.02 -22.13
C SER A 20 3.36 -7.09 -21.21
N CYS A 21 4.25 -6.11 -21.33
CA CYS A 21 5.33 -5.90 -20.40
C CYS A 21 4.67 -5.41 -19.12
N GLY A 22 4.20 -6.35 -18.29
CA GLY A 22 3.82 -6.04 -16.92
C GLY A 22 5.00 -5.37 -16.23
N ASP A 23 4.72 -4.53 -15.24
CA ASP A 23 5.71 -3.80 -14.45
C ASP A 23 6.59 -4.72 -13.55
N GLY A 24 6.58 -6.03 -13.80
CA GLY A 24 7.23 -7.05 -12.97
C GLY A 24 6.50 -7.33 -11.65
N GLY A 25 5.29 -6.80 -11.45
CA GLY A 25 4.60 -6.84 -10.17
C GLY A 25 5.10 -5.76 -9.20
N ARG A 26 5.83 -4.76 -9.69
CA ARG A 26 6.43 -3.67 -8.90
C ARG A 26 5.39 -2.84 -8.14
N PHE A 27 4.17 -2.74 -8.67
CA PHE A 27 3.08 -1.99 -8.05
C PHE A 27 1.90 -2.88 -7.65
N THR A 28 2.12 -4.18 -7.40
CA THR A 28 1.05 -5.08 -6.95
C THR A 28 0.91 -5.07 -5.43
N ILE A 29 -0.32 -5.09 -4.93
CA ILE A 29 -0.65 -5.33 -3.52
C ILE A 29 -1.36 -6.67 -3.41
N GLU A 30 -0.80 -7.57 -2.61
CA GLU A 30 -1.42 -8.86 -2.27
C GLU A 30 -1.09 -9.24 -0.82
N LYS A 31 -1.76 -10.27 -0.30
CA LYS A 31 -1.52 -10.71 1.08
C LYS A 31 -0.07 -11.13 1.27
N GLY A 32 0.66 -10.38 2.10
CA GLY A 32 2.08 -10.63 2.34
C GLY A 32 3.00 -10.21 1.20
N LYS A 33 2.59 -9.26 0.35
CA LYS A 33 3.50 -8.62 -0.60
C LYS A 33 3.02 -7.25 -1.04
N VAL A 34 3.96 -6.31 -1.13
CA VAL A 34 3.74 -4.97 -1.69
C VAL A 34 4.88 -4.67 -2.66
N GLY A 35 4.59 -4.67 -3.95
CA GLY A 35 5.60 -4.61 -5.00
C GLY A 35 6.56 -5.80 -4.90
N HIS A 36 7.85 -5.52 -4.67
CA HIS A 36 8.86 -6.55 -4.45
C HIS A 36 9.10 -6.89 -2.97
N LEU A 37 8.43 -6.19 -2.04
CA LEU A 37 8.59 -6.39 -0.61
C LEU A 37 7.76 -7.58 -0.15
N THR A 38 8.35 -8.43 0.70
CA THR A 38 7.72 -9.61 1.30
C THR A 38 7.99 -9.67 2.82
N PRO A 39 7.30 -10.51 3.60
CA PRO A 39 7.58 -10.71 5.03
C PRO A 39 9.01 -11.18 5.35
N LYS A 40 9.75 -11.66 4.36
CA LYS A 40 11.15 -12.07 4.51
C LYS A 40 12.15 -10.97 4.19
N THR A 41 11.69 -9.90 3.55
CA THR A 41 12.53 -8.78 3.16
C THR A 41 13.06 -8.09 4.39
N THR A 42 14.37 -7.89 4.45
CA THR A 42 15.05 -7.19 5.54
C THR A 42 15.20 -5.69 5.23
N ILE A 43 15.50 -4.89 6.25
CA ILE A 43 15.71 -3.46 6.08
C ILE A 43 16.95 -3.14 5.24
N GLU A 44 18.02 -3.92 5.36
CA GLU A 44 19.23 -3.74 4.54
C GLU A 44 18.99 -4.01 3.04
N GLU A 45 18.04 -4.87 2.69
CA GLU A 45 17.67 -5.15 1.29
C GLU A 45 16.91 -4.00 0.63
N LEU A 46 16.40 -3.03 1.40
CA LEU A 46 15.65 -1.90 0.84
C LEU A 46 16.49 -1.05 -0.12
N ASP A 47 17.78 -0.85 0.18
CA ASP A 47 18.68 -0.05 -0.65
C ASP A 47 18.90 -0.70 -2.04
N GLU A 48 18.84 -2.04 -2.12
CA GLU A 48 18.90 -2.77 -3.39
C GLU A 48 17.55 -2.75 -4.12
N ILE A 49 16.45 -3.04 -3.40
CA ILE A 49 15.10 -3.09 -3.99
C ILE A 49 14.69 -1.73 -4.58
N PHE A 50 15.12 -0.65 -3.94
CA PHE A 50 14.83 0.73 -4.30
C PHE A 50 16.07 1.48 -4.81
N GLU A 51 17.00 0.79 -5.48
CA GLU A 51 18.24 1.37 -6.05
C GLU A 51 18.00 2.61 -6.95
N ASN A 52 16.79 2.72 -7.50
CA ASN A 52 16.38 3.80 -8.40
C ASN A 52 15.52 4.88 -7.74
N ASP A 53 15.22 4.75 -6.46
CA ASP A 53 14.40 5.65 -5.65
C ASP A 53 15.28 6.27 -4.55
N SER A 54 14.70 7.15 -3.73
CA SER A 54 15.40 7.75 -2.59
C SER A 54 14.76 7.30 -1.28
N ILE A 55 15.57 6.83 -0.34
CA ILE A 55 15.11 6.41 0.98
C ILE A 55 15.55 7.44 2.02
N VAL A 56 14.59 8.01 2.75
CA VAL A 56 14.86 8.83 3.95
C VAL A 56 14.58 7.96 5.18
N LYS A 57 15.57 7.87 6.06
CA LYS A 57 15.51 7.07 7.30
C LYS A 57 15.15 8.01 8.45
N ASN A 58 13.96 7.84 9.02
CA ASN A 58 13.52 8.51 10.24
C ASN A 58 13.65 7.50 11.38
N LEU A 59 14.80 7.51 12.04
CA LEU A 59 15.12 6.50 13.05
C LEU A 59 14.79 7.04 14.42
N SER A 60 14.17 6.20 15.24
CA SER A 60 13.93 6.48 16.65
C SER A 60 15.27 6.51 17.41
N GLU A 61 15.27 7.16 18.58
CA GLU A 61 16.43 7.07 19.48
C GLU A 61 16.55 5.69 20.16
N GLY A 62 15.55 4.81 19.98
CA GLY A 62 15.46 3.49 20.57
C GLY A 62 15.65 3.51 22.09
N ALA A 63 16.11 2.39 22.65
CA ALA A 63 16.44 2.27 24.09
C ALA A 63 17.62 3.15 24.57
N LEU A 64 18.21 3.99 23.70
CA LEU A 64 19.34 4.87 24.01
C LEU A 64 18.91 6.30 24.38
N GLY A 65 17.65 6.66 24.15
CA GLY A 65 17.10 8.00 24.45
C GLY A 65 16.42 8.08 25.83
N ASP A 66 16.40 9.29 26.40
CA ASP A 66 15.70 9.60 27.67
C ASP A 66 14.17 9.74 27.50
N ASN A 67 13.65 9.64 26.26
CA ASN A 67 12.25 9.85 25.94
C ASN A 67 11.43 8.54 26.03
N TYR A 68 10.37 8.59 26.84
CA TYR A 68 9.44 7.48 27.12
C TYR A 68 8.47 7.19 25.96
N PHE A 69 8.31 8.14 25.03
CA PHE A 69 7.53 7.98 23.80
C PHE A 69 8.51 7.81 22.65
N GLN A 70 8.71 6.56 22.22
CA GLN A 70 9.56 6.25 21.08
C GLN A 70 8.64 6.05 19.89
N ASP A 71 8.77 6.91 18.89
CA ASP A 71 8.19 6.68 17.58
C ASP A 71 8.88 5.46 16.94
N ASP A 72 8.17 4.75 16.06
CA ASP A 72 8.79 3.65 15.32
C ASP A 72 9.83 4.18 14.33
N ASP A 73 10.82 3.35 13.99
CA ASP A 73 11.67 3.61 12.82
C ASP A 73 10.81 3.63 11.55
N GLU A 74 11.00 4.64 10.70
CA GLU A 74 10.31 4.77 9.42
C GLU A 74 11.30 4.94 8.28
N TYR A 75 11.08 4.18 7.21
CA TYR A 75 11.84 4.26 5.97
C TYR A 75 10.91 4.81 4.89
N LEU A 76 11.08 6.08 4.57
CA LEU A 76 10.26 6.82 3.61
C LEU A 76 10.87 6.69 2.21
N VAL A 77 10.15 6.03 1.30
CA VAL A 77 10.60 5.77 -0.07
C VAL A 77 10.00 6.79 -1.02
N TYR A 78 10.83 7.56 -1.71
CA TYR A 78 10.45 8.61 -2.66
C TYR A 78 10.84 8.26 -4.09
N GLU A 79 9.99 8.62 -5.06
CA GLU A 79 10.35 8.50 -6.47
C GLU A 79 11.33 9.60 -6.92
N LYS A 80 12.02 9.38 -8.05
CA LYS A 80 12.78 10.40 -8.79
C LYS A 80 11.84 11.53 -9.25
N GLY A 81 11.56 12.46 -8.35
CA GLY A 81 10.52 13.48 -8.48
C GLY A 81 10.04 14.03 -7.12
N GLY A 82 10.38 13.36 -6.02
CA GLY A 82 10.10 13.81 -4.65
C GLY A 82 8.72 13.43 -4.11
N LYS A 83 7.93 12.66 -4.87
CA LYS A 83 6.66 12.11 -4.38
C LYS A 83 6.93 10.90 -3.49
N LEU A 84 6.32 10.88 -2.30
CA LEU A 84 6.35 9.74 -1.39
C LEU A 84 5.58 8.55 -2.00
N LYS A 85 6.19 7.36 -2.01
CA LYS A 85 5.60 6.13 -2.52
C LYS A 85 5.11 5.23 -1.39
N LEU A 86 6.00 4.96 -0.44
CA LEU A 86 5.79 4.00 0.64
C LEU A 86 6.42 4.53 1.93
N THR A 87 5.79 4.23 3.06
CA THR A 87 6.42 4.30 4.38
C THR A 87 6.56 2.88 4.90
N ILE A 88 7.79 2.45 5.19
CA ILE A 88 8.09 1.09 5.63
C ILE A 88 8.51 1.13 7.10
N VAL A 89 7.91 0.29 7.92
CA VAL A 89 8.20 0.20 9.36
C VAL A 89 8.75 -1.19 9.66
N PRO A 90 9.92 -1.33 10.31
CA PRO A 90 10.48 -2.63 10.71
C PRO A 90 9.75 -3.23 11.91
N LYS A 91 9.97 -4.52 12.15
CA LYS A 91 9.53 -5.20 13.38
C LYS A 91 10.38 -4.79 14.59
N GLU A 92 11.70 -4.68 14.39
CA GLU A 92 12.67 -4.30 15.42
C GLU A 92 13.34 -2.98 15.01
N GLN A 93 13.35 -2.01 15.92
CA GLN A 93 13.96 -0.70 15.69
C GLN A 93 15.48 -0.80 15.71
N LEU A 94 16.16 0.02 14.89
CA LEU A 94 17.61 0.12 14.77
C LEU A 94 18.31 -1.20 14.39
N ASP A 95 17.58 -2.14 13.80
CA ASP A 95 18.09 -3.43 13.35
C ASP A 95 17.94 -3.59 11.82
N SER A 96 19.07 -3.59 11.12
CA SER A 96 19.10 -3.70 9.66
C SER A 96 18.70 -5.09 9.13
N VAL A 97 18.85 -6.14 9.93
CA VAL A 97 18.42 -7.50 9.55
C VAL A 97 16.96 -7.77 9.95
N SER A 98 16.30 -6.81 10.60
CA SER A 98 14.90 -6.90 10.93
C SER A 98 14.05 -7.00 9.66
N THR A 99 12.95 -7.75 9.75
CA THR A 99 11.95 -7.82 8.69
C THR A 99 10.92 -6.72 8.83
N ILE A 100 10.18 -6.47 7.76
CA ILE A 100 9.16 -5.43 7.71
C ILE A 100 7.94 -5.83 8.57
N LYS A 101 7.45 -4.89 9.38
CA LYS A 101 6.20 -5.00 10.16
C LYS A 101 5.00 -4.54 9.33
N SER A 102 5.12 -3.38 8.71
CA SER A 102 4.04 -2.79 7.94
C SER A 102 4.55 -1.87 6.85
N ILE A 103 3.70 -1.66 5.84
CA ILE A 103 3.95 -0.79 4.71
C ILE A 103 2.71 0.08 4.52
N GLU A 104 2.86 1.39 4.64
CA GLU A 104 1.84 2.34 4.25
C GLU A 104 2.04 2.77 2.78
N ILE A 105 0.95 2.77 2.02
CA ILE A 105 0.94 3.06 0.59
C ILE A 105 0.49 4.49 0.35
N HIS A 106 1.34 5.28 -0.29
CA HIS A 106 1.08 6.70 -0.63
C HIS A 106 0.89 6.93 -2.13
N ASP A 107 1.25 5.96 -2.96
CA ASP A 107 1.23 6.09 -4.41
C ASP A 107 0.15 5.23 -5.06
N SER A 108 -0.75 5.86 -5.79
CA SER A 108 -1.91 5.25 -6.46
C SER A 108 -1.56 4.28 -7.58
N ARG A 109 -0.29 4.18 -7.98
CA ARG A 109 0.16 3.12 -8.89
C ARG A 109 0.06 1.74 -8.22
N TYR A 110 0.24 1.66 -6.90
CA TYR A 110 0.08 0.43 -6.16
C TYR A 110 -1.38 0.02 -6.10
N ALA A 111 -1.70 -1.16 -6.64
CA ALA A 111 -3.07 -1.65 -6.70
C ALA A 111 -3.17 -3.16 -6.40
N THR A 112 -4.30 -3.55 -5.82
CA THR A 112 -4.68 -4.96 -5.66
C THR A 112 -5.06 -5.59 -7.01
N GLU A 113 -5.22 -6.91 -7.05
CA GLU A 113 -5.78 -7.59 -8.23
C GLU A 113 -7.18 -7.06 -8.59
N SER A 114 -7.98 -6.67 -7.59
CA SER A 114 -9.28 -6.02 -7.77
C SER A 114 -9.21 -4.53 -8.15
N GLY A 115 -8.01 -3.95 -8.25
CA GLY A 115 -7.79 -2.57 -8.67
C GLY A 115 -7.83 -1.52 -7.56
N ILE A 116 -7.92 -1.93 -6.29
CA ILE A 116 -7.97 -1.01 -5.15
C ILE A 116 -6.62 -0.39 -4.92
N ASN A 117 -6.61 0.94 -4.79
CA ASN A 117 -5.44 1.76 -4.51
C ASN A 117 -5.81 2.87 -3.51
N ILE A 118 -4.84 3.72 -3.12
CA ILE A 118 -5.04 4.79 -2.12
C ILE A 118 -6.14 5.81 -2.48
N ASN A 119 -6.52 5.93 -3.76
CA ASN A 119 -7.60 6.83 -4.19
C ASN A 119 -8.97 6.17 -4.26
N SER A 120 -9.08 4.88 -3.95
CA SER A 120 -10.34 4.16 -3.99
C SER A 120 -11.33 4.71 -2.96
N SER A 121 -12.61 4.68 -3.34
CA SER A 121 -13.74 5.00 -2.48
C SER A 121 -14.10 3.83 -1.57
N PHE A 122 -14.81 4.11 -0.48
CA PHE A 122 -15.34 3.08 0.40
C PHE A 122 -16.19 2.04 -0.34
N SER A 123 -17.04 2.48 -1.27
CA SER A 123 -17.88 1.56 -2.07
C SER A 123 -17.04 0.55 -2.84
N GLU A 124 -15.96 1.00 -3.49
CA GLU A 124 -15.05 0.13 -4.24
C GLU A 124 -14.33 -0.86 -3.31
N ILE A 125 -13.96 -0.44 -2.11
CA ILE A 125 -13.33 -1.32 -1.11
C ILE A 125 -14.31 -2.39 -0.64
N ASN A 126 -15.53 -1.98 -0.28
CA ASN A 126 -16.57 -2.83 0.29
C ASN A 126 -17.11 -3.86 -0.72
N LEU A 127 -17.13 -3.53 -2.01
CA LEU A 127 -17.55 -4.45 -3.08
C LEU A 127 -16.52 -5.55 -3.38
N ASN A 128 -15.24 -5.29 -3.13
CA ASN A 128 -14.15 -6.13 -3.62
C ASN A 128 -13.36 -6.85 -2.51
N ASN A 129 -13.67 -6.63 -1.23
CA ASN A 129 -13.00 -7.33 -0.12
C ASN A 129 -13.97 -7.64 1.01
N ASN A 130 -13.59 -8.60 1.85
CA ASN A 130 -14.26 -8.83 3.12
C ASN A 130 -13.75 -7.86 4.20
N ILE A 131 -14.63 -6.99 4.69
CA ILE A 131 -14.35 -6.09 5.82
C ILE A 131 -14.79 -6.79 7.11
N ASN A 132 -13.81 -7.24 7.89
CA ASN A 132 -14.07 -8.08 9.06
C ASN A 132 -14.54 -7.29 10.27
N ARG A 133 -13.97 -6.12 10.47
CA ARG A 133 -14.32 -5.24 11.58
C ARG A 133 -14.00 -3.79 11.25
N VAL A 134 -14.74 -2.91 11.92
CA VAL A 134 -14.49 -1.47 11.96
C VAL A 134 -14.14 -1.11 13.39
N GLU A 135 -12.99 -0.47 13.57
CA GLU A 135 -12.62 0.16 14.83
C GLU A 135 -12.63 1.67 14.66
N SER A 136 -12.85 2.41 15.74
CA SER A 136 -12.94 3.87 15.68
C SER A 136 -12.04 4.49 16.73
N THR A 137 -11.19 5.42 16.31
CA THR A 137 -10.46 6.34 17.19
C THR A 137 -11.22 7.67 17.28
N PHE A 138 -10.64 8.70 17.88
CA PHE A 138 -11.25 10.03 17.94
C PHE A 138 -11.48 10.66 16.56
N SER A 139 -10.61 10.39 15.59
CA SER A 139 -10.59 11.04 14.28
C SER A 139 -10.74 10.07 13.10
N THR A 140 -10.63 8.77 13.32
CA THR A 140 -10.51 7.82 12.21
C THR A 140 -11.34 6.57 12.46
N ALA A 141 -12.04 6.11 11.42
CA ALA A 141 -12.62 4.78 11.35
C ALA A 141 -11.63 3.88 10.58
N THR A 142 -11.15 2.82 11.23
CA THR A 142 -10.19 1.87 10.66
C THR A 142 -10.93 0.59 10.27
N LEU A 143 -10.88 0.27 8.97
CA LEU A 143 -11.41 -0.94 8.38
C LEU A 143 -10.31 -2.00 8.34
N PHE A 144 -10.61 -3.21 8.79
CA PHE A 144 -9.70 -4.34 8.71
C PHE A 144 -10.09 -5.25 7.55
N ILE A 145 -9.13 -5.45 6.63
CA ILE A 145 -9.29 -6.21 5.38
C ILE A 145 -8.47 -7.50 5.47
N ASP A 146 -9.12 -8.62 5.80
CA ASP A 146 -8.44 -9.90 6.06
C ASP A 146 -7.78 -10.50 4.81
N ASP A 147 -8.40 -10.28 3.65
CA ASP A 147 -7.94 -10.81 2.35
C ASP A 147 -6.57 -10.26 1.98
N LEU A 148 -6.25 -9.03 2.42
CA LEU A 148 -4.97 -8.37 2.18
C LEU A 148 -4.07 -8.34 3.41
N ASN A 149 -4.58 -8.71 4.59
CA ASN A 149 -3.97 -8.41 5.88
C ASN A 149 -3.64 -6.91 6.00
N ALA A 150 -4.63 -6.07 5.72
CA ALA A 150 -4.47 -4.63 5.62
C ALA A 150 -5.47 -3.85 6.48
N THR A 151 -5.13 -2.62 6.80
CA THR A 151 -6.01 -1.65 7.44
C THR A 151 -6.18 -0.42 6.57
N ILE A 152 -7.41 0.04 6.44
CA ILE A 152 -7.75 1.27 5.72
C ILE A 152 -8.34 2.26 6.71
N GLY A 153 -7.73 3.43 6.83
CA GLY A 153 -8.28 4.53 7.64
C GLY A 153 -9.20 5.40 6.80
N ILE A 154 -10.35 5.80 7.35
CA ILE A 154 -11.25 6.82 6.80
C ILE A 154 -11.40 7.91 7.86
N ASP A 155 -11.25 9.18 7.45
CA ASP A 155 -11.44 10.30 8.37
C ASP A 155 -12.90 10.40 8.82
N LYS A 156 -13.15 10.68 10.10
CA LYS A 156 -14.52 10.86 10.61
C LYS A 156 -15.21 12.08 10.00
N GLU A 157 -14.44 13.06 9.53
CA GLU A 157 -14.97 14.20 8.77
C GLU A 157 -15.68 13.75 7.48
N GLU A 158 -15.16 12.72 6.80
CA GLU A 158 -15.77 12.13 5.60
C GLU A 158 -17.11 11.45 5.90
N LEU A 159 -17.36 11.13 7.18
CA LEU A 159 -18.61 10.53 7.66
C LEU A 159 -19.65 11.59 8.07
N GLY A 160 -19.32 12.87 7.98
CA GLY A 160 -20.15 13.97 8.48
C GLY A 160 -20.20 14.06 10.00
N LEU A 161 -19.25 13.40 10.69
CA LEU A 161 -19.09 13.51 12.14
C LEU A 161 -18.19 14.72 12.45
N LYS A 162 -18.42 15.34 13.61
CA LYS A 162 -17.52 16.40 14.09
C LYS A 162 -16.13 15.83 14.38
N ASP A 163 -15.11 16.62 14.11
CA ASP A 163 -13.73 16.36 14.50
C ASP A 163 -13.72 16.01 16.00
N PHE A 164 -13.16 14.84 16.35
CA PHE A 164 -13.06 14.34 17.73
C PHE A 164 -14.37 13.82 18.34
N SER A 165 -14.98 12.84 17.68
CA SER A 165 -16.14 12.09 18.22
C SER A 165 -15.70 10.78 18.89
N THR A 166 -16.22 10.51 20.09
CA THR A 166 -16.12 9.20 20.75
C THR A 166 -17.12 8.19 20.21
N GLN A 167 -17.97 8.58 19.27
CA GLN A 167 -18.93 7.70 18.64
C GLN A 167 -18.21 6.61 17.85
N ASN A 168 -18.59 5.35 18.10
CA ASN A 168 -18.19 4.23 17.28
C ASN A 168 -18.91 4.30 15.93
N VAL A 169 -18.15 4.07 14.86
CA VAL A 169 -18.64 4.03 13.48
C VAL A 169 -18.91 2.57 13.13
N THR A 170 -20.11 2.29 12.61
CA THR A 170 -20.41 0.98 11.98
C THR A 170 -20.24 1.07 10.47
N LEU A 171 -20.12 -0.09 9.81
CA LEU A 171 -19.85 -0.16 8.38
C LEU A 171 -20.93 0.56 7.55
N GLU A 172 -22.20 0.45 7.98
CA GLU A 172 -23.37 1.02 7.30
C GLU A 172 -23.44 2.55 7.41
N GLN A 173 -22.67 3.14 8.33
CA GLN A 173 -22.62 4.59 8.52
C GLN A 173 -21.57 5.25 7.62
N ILE A 174 -20.77 4.46 6.91
CA ILE A 174 -19.71 4.98 6.05
C ILE A 174 -20.29 5.31 4.68
N PRO A 175 -20.23 6.58 4.22
CA PRO A 175 -20.71 6.95 2.90
C PRO A 175 -19.93 6.24 1.81
N ASP A 176 -20.62 5.83 0.74
CA ASP A 176 -20.02 5.15 -0.41
C ASP A 176 -18.85 5.92 -1.04
N LEU A 177 -18.94 7.25 -1.05
CA LEU A 177 -17.94 8.14 -1.64
C LEU A 177 -16.81 8.55 -0.68
N ALA A 178 -16.85 8.10 0.57
CA ALA A 178 -15.81 8.42 1.54
C ALA A 178 -14.45 7.93 1.05
N LYS A 179 -13.44 8.77 1.17
CA LYS A 179 -12.09 8.47 0.70
C LYS A 179 -11.21 7.90 1.80
N MET A 180 -10.23 7.11 1.36
CA MET A 180 -9.19 6.61 2.23
C MET A 180 -8.29 7.75 2.70
N LYS A 181 -8.03 7.76 4.00
CA LYS A 181 -6.99 8.55 4.64
C LYS A 181 -5.65 7.81 4.62
N SER A 182 -5.67 6.50 4.84
CA SER A 182 -4.47 5.66 4.88
C SER A 182 -4.74 4.25 4.37
N PHE A 183 -3.70 3.60 3.85
CA PHE A 183 -3.71 2.21 3.43
C PHE A 183 -2.45 1.51 3.90
N ILE A 184 -2.58 0.64 4.90
CA ILE A 184 -1.45 -0.03 5.53
C ILE A 184 -1.59 -1.53 5.35
N VAL A 185 -0.57 -2.17 4.78
CA VAL A 185 -0.46 -3.62 4.67
C VAL A 185 0.45 -4.12 5.80
N TRP A 186 0.02 -5.16 6.50
CA TRP A 186 0.74 -5.73 7.64
C TRP A 186 1.43 -7.04 7.24
N PHE A 187 2.69 -7.18 7.65
CA PHE A 187 3.45 -8.41 7.49
C PHE A 187 3.59 -9.09 8.86
N ASN A 188 3.19 -10.36 8.92
CA ASN A 188 3.26 -11.17 10.14
C ASN A 188 4.65 -11.74 10.37
#